data_AF-A0A498H1X7-F1
#
_entry.id   AF-A0A498H1X7-F1
#
_cell.length_a   1.000
_cell.length_b   1.000
_cell.length_c   1.000
_cell.angle_alpha   90.00
_cell.angle_beta   90.00
_cell.angle_gamma   90.00
#
_symmetry.space_group_name_H-M   'P 1'
#
loop_
_entity.id
_entity.type
_entity.pdbx_description
1 polymer ?
#
loop_
_entity_poly.entity_id
_entity_poly.type
_entity_poly.pdbx_seq_one_letter_code
_entity_poly.pdbx_strand_id
1 'polypeptide(L)'
;MSEIRIVGTAHVSAKSVQEVRDAIEEFEPDIVGVELDPGRYAALKEDAPEPSISDILKGGNFARVLVQWLLAYIQQRIGADTGIRPGAEMLAAIEEAEAHQKHVALIDRDIRITLMRFWGKMTLWEKIKMFFVLIASVIGIGGKEIDVDELTKQDVVSAALEEFREFSPNGAAALIDERDAYLAHQLISLGSRYERVLAVVGAGHVHGVERYLREPGTLPPMSGLTAEVRSVPFAKIFGIFVTVLFLALLAAIAFSGVGLDVLLTALLYWVLINGVLAAGFTLVAGGHPLSALTAFGVSWITSLNPLLAAGWFAALVEAKIRKPTAGELRRIIEAESLSEMRKIPLFRVVLVAALANLGSTLGTFAYFIFIFPFLGIDPKVVILQGFNNIVQLIGGLF
;
A
#
# COMPACT_ATOMS: atom_id res chain seq x y z
N MET A 1 36.39 -21.00 6.88
CA MET A 1 35.43 -19.97 6.43
C MET A 1 34.33 -20.71 5.73
N SER A 2 33.07 -20.39 6.00
CA SER A 2 31.94 -20.94 5.25
C SER A 2 32.01 -20.49 3.79
N GLU A 3 31.69 -21.38 2.87
CA GLU A 3 31.53 -21.09 1.46
C GLU A 3 30.06 -20.71 1.19
N ILE A 4 29.83 -19.47 0.73
CA ILE A 4 28.51 -18.96 0.39
C ILE A 4 28.44 -18.79 -1.14
N ARG A 5 27.61 -19.59 -1.80
CA ARG A 5 27.35 -19.49 -3.25
C ARG A 5 25.98 -18.84 -3.48
N ILE A 6 25.93 -17.77 -4.26
CA ILE A 6 24.69 -17.09 -4.62
C ILE A 6 24.29 -17.48 -6.04
N VAL A 7 23.05 -17.91 -6.22
CA VAL A 7 22.42 -18.22 -7.51
C VAL A 7 21.40 -17.12 -7.79
N GLY A 8 21.71 -16.28 -8.77
CA GLY A 8 20.85 -15.20 -9.23
C GLY A 8 19.78 -15.71 -10.19
N THR A 9 18.52 -15.55 -9.84
CA THR A 9 17.40 -16.03 -10.68
C THR A 9 16.67 -14.87 -11.34
N ALA A 10 16.41 -14.98 -12.64
CA ALA A 10 15.39 -14.17 -13.29
C ALA A 10 14.05 -14.82 -12.97
N HIS A 11 13.32 -14.24 -12.00
CA HIS A 11 11.97 -14.68 -11.67
C HIS A 11 11.20 -14.88 -12.97
N VAL A 12 10.61 -16.06 -13.16
CA VAL A 12 9.80 -16.44 -14.33
C VAL A 12 10.56 -16.95 -15.57
N SER A 13 11.71 -17.62 -15.42
CA SER A 13 12.40 -18.32 -16.52
C SER A 13 12.65 -19.81 -16.25
N ALA A 14 12.30 -20.69 -17.20
CA ALA A 14 12.50 -22.14 -17.07
C ALA A 14 13.99 -22.49 -16.99
N LYS A 15 14.81 -21.69 -17.67
CA LYS A 15 16.27 -21.78 -17.57
C LYS A 15 16.74 -21.54 -16.14
N SER A 16 16.20 -20.54 -15.44
CA SER A 16 16.57 -20.25 -14.05
C SER A 16 16.14 -21.36 -13.08
N VAL A 17 15.04 -22.07 -13.36
CA VAL A 17 14.65 -23.26 -12.59
C VAL A 17 15.71 -24.36 -12.73
N GLN A 18 16.17 -24.65 -13.95
CA GLN A 18 17.20 -25.66 -14.17
C GLN A 18 18.54 -25.25 -13.56
N GLU A 19 18.96 -23.99 -13.76
CA GLU A 19 20.20 -23.43 -13.16
C GLU A 19 20.22 -23.59 -11.63
N VAL A 20 19.07 -23.44 -10.97
CA VAL A 20 18.94 -23.66 -9.52
C VAL A 20 19.13 -25.14 -9.14
N ARG A 21 18.50 -26.07 -9.87
CA ARG A 21 18.63 -27.51 -9.59
C ARG A 21 20.07 -27.97 -9.79
N ASP A 22 20.67 -27.62 -10.94
CA ASP A 22 22.06 -27.94 -11.27
C ASP A 22 23.03 -27.39 -10.22
N ALA A 23 22.80 -26.16 -9.76
CA ALA A 23 23.65 -25.55 -8.74
C ALA A 23 23.54 -26.25 -7.37
N ILE A 24 22.36 -26.74 -6.98
CA ILE A 24 22.18 -27.49 -5.73
C ILE A 24 22.84 -28.87 -5.83
N GLU A 25 22.70 -29.56 -6.96
CA GLU A 25 23.34 -30.85 -7.20
C GLU A 25 24.88 -30.74 -7.22
N GLU A 26 25.43 -29.77 -7.96
CA GLU A 26 26.88 -29.57 -8.09
C GLU A 26 27.51 -29.10 -6.77
N PHE A 27 26.85 -28.14 -6.09
CA PHE A 27 27.40 -27.51 -4.91
C PHE A 27 27.14 -28.27 -3.62
N GLU A 28 26.29 -29.30 -3.62
CA GLU A 28 25.94 -30.12 -2.44
C GLU A 28 25.89 -29.33 -1.11
N PRO A 29 25.06 -28.28 -0.99
CA PRO A 29 25.05 -27.43 0.19
C PRO A 29 24.59 -28.18 1.45
N ASP A 30 24.95 -27.64 2.62
CA ASP A 30 24.38 -28.07 3.90
C ASP A 30 22.98 -27.46 4.12
N ILE A 31 22.80 -26.25 3.57
CA ILE A 31 21.55 -25.49 3.67
C ILE A 31 21.32 -24.65 2.41
N VAL A 32 20.06 -24.59 1.99
CA VAL A 32 19.58 -23.74 0.89
C VAL A 32 18.77 -22.58 1.46
N GLY A 33 19.28 -21.36 1.28
CA GLY A 33 18.56 -20.12 1.59
C GLY A 33 17.73 -19.65 0.40
N VAL A 34 16.42 -19.46 0.57
CA VAL A 34 15.52 -18.98 -0.49
C VAL A 34 14.96 -17.60 -0.14
N GLU A 35 14.91 -16.69 -1.12
CA GLU A 35 14.40 -15.32 -0.99
C GLU A 35 12.86 -15.25 -0.83
N LEU A 36 12.37 -15.91 0.21
CA LEU A 36 10.97 -15.97 0.61
C LEU A 36 10.83 -15.64 2.09
N ASP A 37 9.70 -15.01 2.41
CA ASP A 37 9.23 -14.87 3.78
C ASP A 37 8.21 -15.98 4.09
N PRO A 38 7.90 -16.26 5.38
CA PRO A 38 6.98 -17.33 5.76
C PRO A 38 5.59 -17.26 5.10
N GLY A 39 5.07 -16.05 4.86
CA GLY A 39 3.77 -15.87 4.21
C GLY A 39 3.81 -16.24 2.73
N ARG A 40 4.85 -15.80 2.02
CA ARG A 40 5.05 -16.18 0.61
C ARG A 40 5.38 -17.65 0.44
N TYR A 41 6.14 -18.23 1.36
CA TYR A 41 6.41 -19.68 1.38
C TYR A 41 5.11 -20.49 1.50
N ALA A 42 4.25 -20.15 2.48
CA ALA A 42 2.96 -20.82 2.65
C ALA A 42 2.04 -20.64 1.44
N ALA A 43 2.05 -19.45 0.80
CA ALA A 43 1.26 -19.19 -0.40
C ALA A 43 1.74 -20.01 -1.61
N LEU A 44 3.05 -20.26 -1.73
CA LEU A 44 3.62 -21.10 -2.80
C LEU A 44 3.34 -22.60 -2.58
N LYS A 45 3.39 -23.08 -1.34
CA LYS A 45 3.00 -24.45 -0.96
C LYS A 45 1.48 -24.68 -0.94
N GLU A 46 0.69 -23.64 -1.23
CA GLU A 46 -0.79 -23.64 -1.15
C GLU A 46 -1.36 -23.95 0.24
N ASP A 47 -0.54 -23.78 1.29
CA ASP A 47 -0.87 -24.02 2.71
C ASP A 47 -1.39 -22.75 3.43
N ALA A 48 -1.51 -21.62 2.73
CA ALA A 48 -1.93 -20.37 3.35
C ALA A 48 -3.45 -20.36 3.63
N PRO A 49 -3.89 -20.21 4.90
CA PRO A 49 -5.31 -20.10 5.21
C PRO A 49 -5.89 -18.81 4.61
N GLU A 50 -7.07 -18.92 3.98
CA GLU A 50 -7.77 -17.76 3.42
C GLU A 50 -8.16 -16.81 4.57
N PRO A 51 -7.76 -15.52 4.52
CA PRO A 51 -8.19 -14.56 5.52
C PRO A 51 -9.70 -14.39 5.48
N SER A 52 -10.31 -14.30 6.66
CA SER A 52 -11.77 -14.24 6.75
C SER A 52 -12.29 -12.88 6.27
N ILE A 53 -13.46 -12.88 5.63
CA ILE A 53 -14.13 -11.65 5.16
C ILE A 53 -14.39 -10.71 6.34
N SER A 54 -14.73 -11.25 7.50
CA SER A 54 -14.99 -10.46 8.70
C SER A 54 -13.75 -9.71 9.17
N ASP A 55 -12.55 -10.26 9.00
CA ASP A 55 -11.29 -9.55 9.32
C ASP A 55 -11.05 -8.38 8.37
N ILE A 56 -11.34 -8.57 7.08
CA ILE A 56 -11.23 -7.53 6.04
C ILE A 56 -12.20 -6.38 6.33
N LEU A 57 -13.44 -6.70 6.70
CA LEU A 57 -14.49 -5.70 6.94
C LEU A 57 -14.36 -5.00 8.30
N LYS A 58 -13.83 -5.67 9.34
CA LYS A 58 -13.64 -5.08 10.69
C LYS A 58 -12.39 -4.21 10.79
N GLY A 59 -11.36 -4.49 10.00
CA GLY A 59 -10.07 -3.80 10.08
C GLY A 59 -10.11 -2.34 9.64
N GLY A 60 -11.18 -1.91 8.96
CA GLY A 60 -11.42 -0.51 8.63
C GLY A 60 -10.45 0.14 7.63
N ASN A 61 -9.38 -0.56 7.30
CA ASN A 61 -8.31 -0.09 6.43
C ASN A 61 -8.50 -0.60 5.00
N PHE A 62 -9.69 -0.34 4.44
CA PHE A 62 -10.09 -0.75 3.10
C PHE A 62 -9.13 -0.26 2.01
N ALA A 63 -8.54 0.93 2.18
CA ALA A 63 -7.51 1.45 1.27
C ALA A 63 -6.26 0.56 1.26
N ARG A 64 -5.79 0.09 2.43
CA ARG A 64 -4.67 -0.84 2.53
C ARG A 64 -4.97 -2.17 1.84
N VAL A 65 -6.20 -2.68 1.99
CA VAL A 65 -6.63 -3.91 1.32
C VAL A 65 -6.62 -3.74 -0.20
N LEU A 66 -7.12 -2.61 -0.73
CA LEU A 66 -7.03 -2.32 -2.17
C LEU A 66 -5.59 -2.25 -2.66
N VAL A 67 -4.70 -1.62 -1.89
CA VAL A 67 -3.27 -1.55 -2.23
C VAL A 67 -2.66 -2.96 -2.25
N GLN A 68 -2.97 -3.82 -1.27
CA GLN A 68 -2.47 -5.20 -1.26
C GLN A 68 -2.94 -5.99 -2.49
N TRP A 69 -4.20 -5.85 -2.89
CA TRP A 69 -4.71 -6.51 -4.09
C TRP A 69 -4.12 -5.94 -5.38
N LEU A 70 -3.94 -4.62 -5.46
CA LEU A 70 -3.26 -4.00 -6.60
C LEU A 70 -1.83 -4.51 -6.74
N LEU A 71 -1.12 -4.68 -5.62
CA LEU A 71 0.23 -5.22 -5.60
C LEU A 71 0.25 -6.70 -6.02
N ALA A 72 -0.68 -7.51 -5.51
CA ALA A 72 -0.82 -8.90 -5.93
C ALA A 72 -1.10 -9.01 -7.44
N TYR A 73 -1.97 -8.14 -7.97
CA TYR A 73 -2.25 -8.04 -9.40
C TYR A 73 -1.00 -7.68 -10.21
N ILE A 74 -0.23 -6.68 -9.79
CA ILE A 74 1.03 -6.29 -10.46
C ILE A 74 2.02 -7.46 -10.44
N GLN A 75 2.15 -8.16 -9.30
CA GLN A 75 3.03 -9.32 -9.16
C GLN A 75 2.64 -10.46 -10.10
N GLN A 76 1.34 -10.73 -10.27
CA GLN A 76 0.87 -11.79 -11.17
C GLN A 76 1.08 -11.41 -12.64
N ARG A 77 0.83 -10.14 -13.01
CA ARG A 77 0.99 -9.64 -14.39
C ARG A 77 2.42 -9.82 -14.91
N ILE A 78 3.42 -9.55 -14.06
CA ILE A 78 4.84 -9.68 -14.42
C ILE A 78 5.21 -11.14 -14.75
N GLY A 79 4.48 -12.14 -14.22
CA GLY A 79 4.75 -13.55 -14.51
C GLY A 79 3.84 -14.22 -15.54
N ALA A 80 2.76 -13.57 -15.98
CA ALA A 80 1.86 -14.16 -16.97
C ALA A 80 2.50 -14.25 -18.36
N ASP A 81 3.37 -13.30 -18.72
CA ASP A 81 3.95 -13.18 -20.07
C ASP A 81 4.97 -14.28 -20.41
N THR A 82 5.48 -15.03 -19.42
CA THR A 82 6.46 -16.11 -19.64
C THR A 82 5.91 -17.52 -19.39
N GLY A 83 4.63 -17.64 -18.99
CA GLY A 83 3.98 -18.92 -18.71
C GLY A 83 4.50 -19.66 -17.46
N ILE A 84 5.34 -19.01 -16.65
CA ILE A 84 5.97 -19.59 -15.47
C ILE A 84 5.47 -18.88 -14.23
N ARG A 85 4.94 -19.66 -13.26
CA ARG A 85 4.43 -19.14 -12.00
C ARG A 85 5.53 -18.31 -11.31
N PRO A 86 5.29 -17.04 -10.93
CA PRO A 86 6.22 -16.29 -10.09
C PRO A 86 6.63 -17.10 -8.86
N GLY A 87 7.93 -17.20 -8.60
CA GLY A 87 8.46 -18.01 -7.50
C GLY A 87 8.72 -19.48 -7.86
N ALA A 88 8.57 -19.90 -9.13
CA ALA A 88 8.85 -21.27 -9.55
C ALA A 88 10.31 -21.68 -9.29
N GLU A 89 11.26 -20.77 -9.49
CA GLU A 89 12.67 -20.97 -9.15
C GLU A 89 12.88 -21.20 -7.65
N MET A 90 12.14 -20.48 -6.79
CA MET A 90 12.23 -20.64 -5.35
C MET A 90 11.58 -21.94 -4.89
N LEU A 91 10.46 -22.33 -5.50
CA LEU A 91 9.82 -23.61 -5.24
C LEU A 91 10.72 -24.78 -5.67
N ALA A 92 11.35 -24.69 -6.84
CA ALA A 92 12.31 -25.69 -7.30
C ALA A 92 13.50 -25.83 -6.34
N ALA A 93 14.03 -24.72 -5.81
CA ALA A 93 15.08 -24.76 -4.79
C ALA A 93 14.63 -25.50 -3.53
N ILE A 94 13.39 -25.28 -3.08
CA ILE A 94 12.80 -25.94 -1.91
C ILE A 94 12.65 -27.44 -2.17
N GLU A 95 12.05 -27.81 -3.30
CA GLU A 95 11.83 -29.21 -3.68
C GLU A 95 13.14 -29.98 -3.82
N GLU A 96 14.14 -29.38 -4.47
CA GLU A 96 15.46 -30.00 -4.66
C GLU A 96 16.19 -30.18 -3.31
N ALA A 97 16.15 -29.16 -2.45
CA ALA A 97 16.72 -29.27 -1.11
C ALA A 97 16.02 -30.38 -0.30
N GLU A 98 14.69 -30.44 -0.31
CA GLU A 98 13.90 -31.47 0.37
C GLU A 98 14.21 -32.88 -0.17
N ALA A 99 14.32 -33.04 -1.50
CA ALA A 99 14.66 -34.31 -2.15
C ALA A 99 16.04 -34.83 -1.73
N HIS A 100 17.00 -33.93 -1.54
CA HIS A 100 18.36 -34.23 -1.08
C HIS A 100 18.51 -34.20 0.45
N GLN A 101 17.40 -34.14 1.20
CA GLN A 101 17.37 -34.06 2.67
C GLN A 101 18.20 -32.92 3.26
N LYS A 102 18.30 -31.81 2.52
CA LYS A 102 18.98 -30.58 2.93
C LYS A 102 18.02 -29.66 3.67
N HIS A 103 18.56 -28.82 4.54
CA HIS A 103 17.75 -27.82 5.22
C HIS A 103 17.39 -26.66 4.29
N VAL A 104 16.23 -26.07 4.50
CA VAL A 104 15.77 -24.86 3.80
C VAL A 104 15.65 -23.72 4.81
N ALA A 105 16.24 -22.57 4.49
CA ALA A 105 16.10 -21.33 5.25
C ALA A 105 15.34 -20.27 4.44
N LEU A 106 14.34 -19.68 5.06
CA LEU A 106 13.66 -18.50 4.54
C LEU A 106 14.51 -17.26 4.89
N ILE A 107 15.14 -16.66 3.89
CA ILE A 107 16.13 -15.58 4.12
C ILE A 107 15.59 -14.18 3.86
N ASP A 108 14.30 -14.02 3.53
CA ASP A 108 13.74 -12.70 3.23
C ASP A 108 12.89 -12.12 4.38
N ARG A 109 12.74 -10.80 4.35
CA ARG A 109 11.92 -10.02 5.26
C ARG A 109 10.45 -10.18 4.87
N ASP A 110 9.57 -10.12 5.88
CA ASP A 110 8.13 -10.02 5.66
C ASP A 110 7.81 -8.93 4.62
N ILE A 111 7.20 -9.33 3.50
CA ILE A 111 6.89 -8.44 2.39
C ILE A 111 6.02 -7.25 2.83
N ARG A 112 5.19 -7.41 3.88
CA ARG A 112 4.38 -6.32 4.44
C ARG A 112 5.26 -5.24 5.05
N ILE A 113 6.33 -5.61 5.76
CA ILE A 113 7.30 -4.66 6.30
C ILE A 113 8.02 -3.96 5.15
N THR A 114 8.49 -4.72 4.15
CA THR A 114 9.14 -4.17 2.95
C THR A 114 8.28 -3.13 2.25
N LEU A 115 7.00 -3.46 1.99
CA LEU A 115 6.06 -2.54 1.35
C LEU A 115 5.73 -1.33 2.22
N MET A 116 5.49 -1.52 3.53
CA MET A 116 5.26 -0.39 4.44
C MET A 116 6.44 0.58 4.45
N ARG A 117 7.66 0.07 4.42
CA ARG A 117 8.89 0.88 4.38
C ARG A 117 9.08 1.57 3.04
N PHE A 118 8.80 0.88 1.95
CA PHE A 118 8.76 1.45 0.61
C PHE A 118 7.86 2.69 0.56
N TRP A 119 6.58 2.56 0.95
CA TRP A 119 5.66 3.69 0.99
C TRP A 119 6.01 4.71 2.09
N GLY A 120 6.58 4.28 3.20
CA GLY A 120 6.91 5.12 4.35
C GLY A 120 8.11 6.04 4.11
N LYS A 121 9.12 5.56 3.38
CA LYS A 121 10.34 6.33 3.07
C LYS A 121 10.19 7.28 1.89
N MET A 122 9.27 6.97 0.96
CA MET A 122 9.00 7.87 -0.16
C MET A 122 8.42 9.21 0.32
N THR A 123 8.99 10.28 -0.22
CA THR A 123 8.46 11.64 -0.15
C THR A 123 7.12 11.75 -0.88
N LEU A 124 6.36 12.80 -0.57
CA LEU A 124 5.08 13.07 -1.25
C LEU A 124 5.27 13.23 -2.76
N TRP A 125 6.37 13.86 -3.19
CA TRP A 125 6.69 14.05 -4.60
C TRP A 125 7.00 12.74 -5.32
N GLU A 126 7.79 11.84 -4.73
CA GLU A 126 8.04 10.51 -5.31
C GLU A 126 6.73 9.72 -5.43
N LYS A 127 5.82 9.80 -4.45
CA LYS A 127 4.50 9.14 -4.50
C LYS A 127 3.63 9.67 -5.63
N ILE A 128 3.55 10.99 -5.77
CA ILE A 128 2.78 11.64 -6.84
C ILE A 128 3.34 11.24 -8.20
N LYS A 129 4.66 11.31 -8.38
CA LYS A 129 5.30 10.89 -9.62
C LYS A 129 4.99 9.42 -9.93
N MET A 130 5.12 8.51 -8.94
CA MET A 130 4.85 7.07 -9.14
C MET A 130 3.42 6.82 -9.60
N PHE A 131 2.47 7.52 -8.98
CA PHE A 131 1.07 7.46 -9.37
C PHE A 131 0.85 7.91 -10.83
N PHE A 132 1.49 9.00 -11.25
CA PHE A 132 1.43 9.46 -12.64
C PHE A 132 2.05 8.48 -13.63
N VAL A 133 3.22 7.90 -13.30
CA VAL A 133 3.88 6.90 -14.16
C VAL A 133 2.99 5.67 -14.32
N LEU A 134 2.45 5.13 -13.23
CA LEU A 134 1.52 3.99 -13.28
C LEU A 134 0.28 4.28 -14.14
N ILE A 135 -0.31 5.48 -14.01
CA ILE A 135 -1.44 5.89 -14.84
C ILE A 135 -1.04 6.00 -16.31
N ALA A 136 0.11 6.63 -16.61
CA ALA A 136 0.62 6.78 -17.96
C ALA A 136 0.85 5.42 -18.62
N SER A 137 1.45 4.46 -17.91
CA SER A 137 1.64 3.08 -18.36
C SER A 137 0.31 2.38 -18.67
N VAL A 138 -0.72 2.55 -17.81
CA VAL A 138 -2.05 1.96 -18.03
C VAL A 138 -2.77 2.58 -19.23
N ILE A 139 -2.57 3.87 -19.50
CA ILE A 139 -3.18 4.59 -20.63
C ILE A 139 -2.33 4.41 -21.91
N GLY A 140 -1.19 3.73 -21.85
CA GLY A 140 -0.30 3.50 -22.98
C GLY A 140 0.47 4.75 -23.43
N ILE A 141 0.62 5.74 -22.55
CA ILE A 141 1.37 6.97 -22.81
C ILE A 141 2.79 6.77 -22.27
N GLY A 142 3.79 6.77 -23.16
CA GLY A 142 5.21 6.81 -22.76
C GLY A 142 5.94 5.47 -22.73
N GLY A 143 5.47 4.45 -23.46
CA GLY A 143 6.29 3.26 -23.72
C GLY A 143 7.51 3.64 -24.56
N LYS A 144 8.67 3.83 -23.93
CA LYS A 144 9.94 3.66 -24.64
C LYS A 144 10.04 2.16 -24.92
N GLU A 145 9.99 1.79 -26.20
CA GLU A 145 10.45 0.47 -26.63
C GLU A 145 11.92 0.36 -26.23
N ILE A 146 12.20 -0.41 -25.18
CA ILE A 146 13.56 -0.83 -24.87
C ILE A 146 13.91 -1.83 -25.97
N ASP A 147 14.99 -1.57 -26.70
CA ASP A 147 15.49 -2.50 -27.71
C ASP A 147 16.02 -3.75 -26.96
N VAL A 148 15.22 -4.82 -26.94
CA VAL A 148 15.45 -6.03 -26.13
C VAL A 148 16.50 -6.94 -26.76
N ASP A 149 16.92 -6.68 -28.00
CA ASP A 149 17.64 -7.65 -28.82
C ASP A 149 19.18 -7.65 -28.64
N GLU A 150 19.77 -6.75 -27.83
CA GLU A 150 21.23 -6.70 -27.62
C GLU A 150 21.70 -6.77 -26.14
N LEU A 151 20.80 -6.80 -25.15
CA LEU A 151 21.17 -6.75 -23.74
C LEU A 151 20.94 -8.09 -23.03
N THR A 152 21.85 -8.49 -22.12
CA THR A 152 21.56 -9.63 -21.25
C THR A 152 20.41 -9.29 -20.31
N LYS A 153 19.68 -10.30 -19.82
CA LYS A 153 18.59 -10.09 -18.86
C LYS A 153 19.04 -9.33 -17.60
N GLN A 154 20.30 -9.49 -17.19
CA GLN A 154 20.87 -8.77 -16.05
C GLN A 154 21.09 -7.29 -16.35
N ASP A 155 21.51 -6.95 -17.58
CA ASP A 155 21.73 -5.56 -17.99
C ASP A 155 20.41 -4.79 -18.09
N VAL A 156 19.36 -5.41 -18.63
CA VAL A 156 18.02 -4.83 -18.71
C VAL A 156 17.45 -4.58 -17.31
N VAL A 157 17.58 -5.55 -16.40
CA VAL A 157 17.12 -5.41 -15.01
C VAL A 157 17.91 -4.31 -14.30
N SER A 158 19.23 -4.25 -14.48
CA SER A 158 20.07 -3.22 -13.88
C SER A 158 19.69 -1.82 -14.35
N ALA A 159 19.48 -1.63 -15.67
CA ALA A 159 19.05 -0.37 -16.24
C ALA A 159 17.68 0.08 -15.70
N ALA A 160 16.71 -0.84 -15.61
CA ALA A 160 15.39 -0.54 -15.04
C ALA A 160 15.46 -0.16 -13.55
N LEU A 161 16.34 -0.82 -12.78
CA LEU A 161 16.57 -0.48 -11.38
C LEU A 161 17.25 0.87 -11.22
N GLU A 162 18.15 1.24 -12.13
CA GLU A 162 18.83 2.53 -12.14
C GLU A 162 17.86 3.68 -12.49
N GLU A 163 17.03 3.50 -13.52
CA GLU A 163 15.95 4.45 -13.86
C GLU A 163 14.97 4.62 -12.68
N PHE A 164 14.63 3.53 -12.00
CA PHE A 164 13.79 3.58 -10.80
C PHE A 164 14.48 4.33 -9.65
N ARG A 165 15.80 4.15 -9.46
CA ARG A 165 16.60 4.86 -8.45
C ARG A 165 16.66 6.36 -8.71
N GLU A 166 16.80 6.81 -9.96
CA GLU A 166 16.74 8.23 -10.29
C GLU A 166 15.37 8.84 -10.00
N PHE A 167 14.32 8.08 -10.32
CA PHE A 167 12.95 8.52 -10.16
C PHE A 167 12.47 8.58 -8.70
N SER A 168 12.84 7.56 -7.92
CA SER A 168 12.38 7.34 -6.54
C SER A 168 13.53 6.81 -5.66
N PRO A 169 14.53 7.64 -5.35
CA PRO A 169 15.71 7.21 -4.59
C PRO A 169 15.34 6.64 -3.20
N ASN A 170 14.38 7.23 -2.48
CA ASN A 170 14.00 6.71 -1.17
C ASN A 170 13.22 5.39 -1.26
N GLY A 171 12.42 5.25 -2.32
CA GLY A 171 11.70 4.01 -2.61
C GLY A 171 12.67 2.88 -2.96
N ALA A 172 13.65 3.15 -3.82
CA ALA A 172 14.70 2.19 -4.17
C ALA A 172 15.54 1.79 -2.96
N ALA A 173 15.93 2.75 -2.11
CA ALA A 173 16.65 2.45 -0.87
C ALA A 173 15.85 1.52 0.05
N ALA A 174 14.53 1.70 0.15
CA ALA A 174 13.68 0.89 1.01
C ALA A 174 13.35 -0.50 0.45
N LEU A 175 13.16 -0.59 -0.87
CA LEU A 175 12.73 -1.81 -1.56
C LEU A 175 13.90 -2.71 -1.95
N ILE A 176 15.05 -2.13 -2.29
CA ILE A 176 16.24 -2.81 -2.78
C ILE A 176 17.32 -2.79 -1.70
N ASP A 177 17.91 -1.64 -1.38
CA ASP A 177 19.15 -1.58 -0.60
C ASP A 177 18.99 -2.14 0.83
N GLU A 178 17.85 -1.85 1.48
CA GLU A 178 17.52 -2.44 2.77
C GLU A 178 17.24 -3.94 2.71
N ARG A 179 16.68 -4.40 1.60
CA ARG A 179 16.36 -5.82 1.39
C ARG A 179 17.65 -6.60 1.13
N ASP A 180 18.56 -6.05 0.33
CA ASP A 180 19.92 -6.58 0.14
C ASP A 180 20.66 -6.70 1.48
N ALA A 181 20.59 -5.67 2.31
CA ALA A 181 21.20 -5.69 3.64
C ALA A 181 20.58 -6.77 4.55
N TYR A 182 19.26 -6.94 4.48
CA TYR A 182 18.56 -7.99 5.25
C TYR A 182 18.98 -9.39 4.79
N LEU A 183 19.01 -9.64 3.48
CA LEU A 183 19.44 -10.90 2.89
C LEU A 183 20.89 -11.21 3.28
N ALA A 184 21.78 -10.22 3.18
CA ALA A 184 23.17 -10.38 3.58
C ALA A 184 23.33 -10.73 5.08
N HIS A 185 22.57 -10.09 5.98
CA HIS A 185 22.53 -10.49 7.41
C HIS A 185 22.15 -11.96 7.59
N GLN A 186 21.12 -12.41 6.88
CA GLN A 186 20.66 -13.79 6.96
C GLN A 186 21.74 -14.76 6.44
N LEU A 187 22.38 -14.45 5.31
CA LEU A 187 23.45 -15.29 4.76
C LEU A 187 24.70 -15.35 5.66
N ILE A 188 25.11 -14.24 6.27
CA ILE A 188 26.21 -14.23 7.25
C ILE A 188 25.83 -15.09 8.46
N SER A 189 24.59 -14.97 8.95
CA SER A 189 24.10 -15.82 10.04
C SER A 189 24.10 -17.30 9.65
N LEU A 190 23.74 -17.65 8.42
CA LEU A 190 23.80 -19.04 7.94
C LEU A 190 25.25 -19.53 7.83
N GLY A 191 26.16 -18.74 7.25
CA GLY A 191 27.58 -19.07 7.16
C GLY A 191 28.27 -19.23 8.52
N SER A 192 27.74 -18.63 9.59
CA SER A 192 28.22 -18.88 10.95
C SER A 192 27.84 -20.26 11.52
N ARG A 193 26.88 -20.95 10.90
CA ARG A 193 26.30 -22.22 11.38
C ARG A 193 26.52 -23.40 10.44
N TYR A 194 26.74 -23.14 9.15
CA TYR A 194 26.86 -24.14 8.09
C TYR A 194 28.13 -23.87 7.27
N GLU A 195 28.76 -24.92 6.75
CA GLU A 195 30.01 -24.80 5.99
C GLU A 195 29.73 -24.41 4.54
N ARG A 196 28.70 -25.00 3.93
CA ARG A 196 28.31 -24.77 2.53
C ARG A 196 26.89 -24.22 2.47
N VAL A 197 26.76 -22.93 2.16
CA VAL A 197 25.46 -22.24 2.06
C VAL A 197 25.20 -21.88 0.60
N LEU A 198 24.10 -22.37 0.04
CA LEU A 198 23.63 -21.94 -1.28
C LEU A 198 22.43 -21.00 -1.11
N ALA A 199 22.48 -19.82 -1.72
CA ALA A 199 21.43 -18.81 -1.64
C ALA A 199 20.80 -18.61 -3.02
N VAL A 200 19.48 -18.82 -3.13
CA VAL A 200 18.71 -18.53 -4.33
C VAL A 200 18.03 -17.18 -4.15
N VAL A 201 18.46 -16.19 -4.92
CA VAL A 201 18.02 -14.79 -4.82
C VAL A 201 17.67 -14.23 -6.19
N GLY A 202 16.75 -13.29 -6.25
CA GLY A 202 16.42 -12.55 -7.46
C GLY A 202 17.64 -11.82 -8.03
N ALA A 203 17.78 -11.81 -9.35
CA ALA A 203 18.94 -11.22 -10.04
C ALA A 203 19.22 -9.76 -9.64
N GLY A 204 18.18 -8.98 -9.32
CA GLY A 204 18.31 -7.58 -8.88
C GLY A 204 18.99 -7.40 -7.51
N HIS A 205 19.06 -8.46 -6.69
CA HIS A 205 19.62 -8.42 -5.33
C HIS A 205 21.07 -8.95 -5.27
N VAL A 206 21.50 -9.74 -6.25
CA VAL A 206 22.81 -10.43 -6.25
C VAL A 206 23.96 -9.47 -5.97
N HIS A 207 24.07 -8.41 -6.77
CA HIS A 207 25.17 -7.46 -6.65
C HIS A 207 25.21 -6.74 -5.29
N GLY A 208 24.04 -6.34 -4.78
CA GLY A 208 23.93 -5.65 -3.50
C GLY A 208 24.28 -6.56 -2.32
N VAL A 209 23.81 -7.81 -2.34
CA VAL A 209 24.13 -8.82 -1.33
C VAL A 209 25.62 -9.15 -1.34
N GLU A 210 26.22 -9.42 -2.50
CA GLU A 210 27.65 -9.71 -2.61
C GLU A 210 28.53 -8.59 -2.07
N ARG A 211 28.15 -7.33 -2.33
CA ARG A 211 28.86 -6.16 -1.79
C ARG A 211 28.87 -6.18 -0.27
N TYR A 212 27.74 -6.46 0.37
CA TYR A 212 27.66 -6.56 1.83
C TYR A 212 28.39 -7.78 2.40
N LEU A 213 28.42 -8.90 1.67
CA LEU A 213 29.21 -10.08 2.08
C LEU A 213 30.72 -9.82 2.01
N ARG A 214 31.18 -9.05 1.03
CA ARG A 214 32.59 -8.62 0.90
C ARG A 214 32.99 -7.62 1.97
N GLU A 215 32.09 -6.69 2.32
CA GLU A 215 32.33 -5.66 3.33
C GLU A 215 31.24 -5.64 4.42
N PRO A 216 31.20 -6.63 5.33
CA PRO A 216 30.14 -6.74 6.35
C PRO A 216 30.06 -5.55 7.30
N GLY A 217 31.15 -4.78 7.48
CA GLY A 217 31.18 -3.58 8.31
C GLY A 217 30.28 -2.43 7.80
N THR A 218 29.83 -2.50 6.54
CA THR A 218 28.91 -1.52 5.94
C THR A 218 27.44 -1.85 6.21
N LEU A 219 27.14 -3.01 6.81
CA LEU A 219 25.77 -3.43 7.06
C LEU A 219 25.08 -2.55 8.11
N PRO A 220 23.89 -2.01 7.80
CA PRO A 220 23.06 -1.35 8.81
C PRO A 220 22.59 -2.39 9.85
N PRO A 221 22.27 -1.97 11.09
CA PRO A 221 21.82 -2.89 12.12
C PRO A 221 20.48 -3.53 11.75
N MET A 222 20.32 -4.82 12.05
CA MET A 222 19.12 -5.60 11.71
C MET A 222 17.82 -5.00 12.28
N SER A 223 17.90 -4.40 13.48
CA SER A 223 16.77 -3.69 14.09
C SER A 223 16.27 -2.51 13.25
N GLY A 224 17.17 -1.83 12.53
CA GLY A 224 16.81 -0.73 11.63
C GLY A 224 16.10 -1.20 10.34
N LEU A 225 16.34 -2.46 9.94
CA LEU A 225 15.77 -3.08 8.73
C LEU A 225 14.37 -3.68 8.99
N THR A 226 14.11 -4.11 10.23
CA THR A 226 12.83 -4.74 10.63
C THR A 226 11.92 -3.82 11.43
N ALA A 227 12.42 -2.69 11.94
CA ALA A 227 11.59 -1.74 12.66
C ALA A 227 10.39 -1.28 11.82
N GLU A 228 9.20 -1.36 12.43
CA GLU A 228 8.02 -0.74 11.87
C GLU A 228 8.25 0.77 11.73
N VAL A 229 7.96 1.31 10.55
CA VAL A 229 7.96 2.76 10.35
C VAL A 229 6.77 3.30 11.13
N ARG A 230 7.04 3.83 12.32
CA ARG A 230 6.03 4.59 13.08
C ARG A 230 5.68 5.81 12.25
N SER A 231 4.57 5.74 11.54
CA SER A 231 3.98 6.93 10.94
C SER A 231 3.46 7.81 12.08
N VAL A 232 3.83 9.08 12.06
CA VAL A 232 3.15 10.08 12.87
C VAL A 232 1.66 9.93 12.58
N PRO A 233 0.75 9.95 13.58
CA PRO A 233 -0.67 9.73 13.36
C PRO A 233 -1.31 10.98 12.71
N PHE A 234 -0.78 11.40 11.57
CA PHE A 234 -1.16 12.60 10.82
C PHE A 234 -2.65 12.59 10.52
N ALA A 235 -3.24 11.44 10.19
CA ALA A 235 -4.69 11.32 10.01
C ALA A 235 -5.49 11.65 11.28
N LYS A 236 -5.02 11.23 12.46
CA LYS A 236 -5.68 11.58 13.73
C LYS A 236 -5.49 13.05 14.08
N ILE A 237 -4.27 13.57 13.91
CA ILE A 237 -3.93 14.97 14.16
C ILE A 237 -4.74 15.89 13.23
N PHE A 238 -4.75 15.56 11.93
CA PHE A 238 -5.52 16.26 10.92
C PHE A 238 -7.02 16.19 11.20
N GLY A 239 -7.55 15.01 11.57
CA GLY A 239 -8.95 14.88 11.95
C GLY A 239 -9.31 15.75 13.16
N ILE A 240 -8.51 15.73 14.23
CA ILE A 240 -8.72 16.61 15.40
C ILE A 240 -8.66 18.08 14.99
N PHE A 241 -7.67 18.46 14.17
CA PHE A 241 -7.54 19.81 13.65
C PHE A 241 -8.78 20.24 12.87
N VAL A 242 -9.27 19.41 11.94
CA VAL A 242 -10.48 19.66 11.16
C VAL A 242 -11.69 19.82 12.08
N THR A 243 -11.85 18.97 13.08
CA THR A 243 -12.96 19.05 14.05
C THR A 243 -12.91 20.36 14.84
N VAL A 244 -11.73 20.72 15.36
CA VAL A 244 -11.54 21.97 16.11
C VAL A 244 -11.77 23.17 15.20
N LEU A 245 -11.24 23.16 13.98
CA LEU A 245 -11.42 24.23 13.00
C LEU A 245 -12.89 24.42 12.63
N PHE A 246 -13.62 23.32 12.42
CA PHE A 246 -15.05 23.35 12.13
C PHE A 246 -15.85 23.94 13.30
N LEU A 247 -15.61 23.47 14.53
CA LEU A 247 -16.28 24.00 15.72
C LEU A 247 -15.94 25.48 15.97
N ALA A 248 -14.68 25.87 15.77
CA ALA A 248 -14.24 27.25 15.88
C ALA A 248 -14.91 28.15 14.83
N LEU A 249 -15.07 27.66 13.60
CA LEU A 249 -15.79 28.39 12.54
C LEU A 249 -17.27 28.57 12.90
N LEU A 250 -17.94 27.52 13.37
CA LEU A 250 -19.34 27.61 13.81
C LEU A 250 -19.51 28.58 14.98
N ALA A 251 -18.61 28.54 15.95
CA ALA A 251 -18.59 29.50 17.05
C ALA A 251 -18.39 30.93 16.53
N ALA A 252 -17.40 31.16 15.65
CA ALA A 252 -17.17 32.46 15.07
C ALA A 252 -18.41 33.00 14.34
N ILE A 253 -19.09 32.17 13.54
CA ILE A 253 -20.36 32.55 12.89
C ILE A 253 -21.43 32.87 13.94
N ALA A 254 -21.62 32.01 14.94
CA ALA A 254 -22.63 32.22 15.98
C ALA A 254 -22.42 33.51 16.79
N PHE A 255 -21.17 33.88 17.06
CA PHE A 255 -20.81 35.07 17.84
C PHE A 255 -20.54 36.32 17.01
N SER A 256 -20.40 36.22 15.69
CA SER A 256 -20.13 37.37 14.81
C SER A 256 -21.33 38.30 14.59
N GLY A 257 -22.54 37.87 14.96
CA GLY A 257 -23.76 38.68 14.79
C GLY A 257 -24.34 38.67 13.37
N VAL A 258 -23.84 37.83 12.46
CA VAL A 258 -24.34 37.77 11.06
C VAL A 258 -25.71 37.07 10.93
N GLY A 259 -26.23 36.47 12.01
CA GLY A 259 -27.56 35.87 12.05
C GLY A 259 -27.58 34.33 12.14
N LEU A 260 -28.69 33.79 12.65
CA LEU A 260 -28.90 32.33 12.78
C LEU A 260 -29.11 31.65 11.43
N ASP A 261 -29.65 32.37 10.45
CA ASP A 261 -29.82 31.93 9.08
C ASP A 261 -28.47 31.53 8.46
N VAL A 262 -27.45 32.38 8.59
CA VAL A 262 -26.09 32.09 8.12
C VAL A 262 -25.52 30.83 8.77
N LEU A 263 -25.69 30.68 10.08
CA LEU A 263 -25.21 29.50 10.81
C LEU A 263 -25.88 28.22 10.31
N LEU A 264 -27.20 28.25 10.12
CA LEU A 264 -27.96 27.12 9.60
C LEU A 264 -27.57 26.80 8.16
N THR A 265 -27.36 27.82 7.32
CA THR A 265 -26.88 27.65 5.94
C THR A 265 -25.47 27.04 5.93
N ALA A 266 -24.58 27.46 6.83
CA ALA A 266 -23.23 26.91 6.95
C ALA A 266 -23.24 25.42 7.35
N LEU A 267 -24.14 25.03 8.27
CA LEU A 267 -24.37 23.64 8.64
C LEU A 267 -24.98 22.83 7.48
N LEU A 268 -25.94 23.41 6.77
CA LEU A 268 -26.56 22.76 5.61
C LEU A 268 -25.51 22.46 4.53
N TYR A 269 -24.65 23.43 4.20
CA TYR A 269 -23.57 23.21 3.23
C TYR A 269 -22.55 22.16 3.72
N TRP A 270 -22.28 22.08 5.03
CA TRP A 270 -21.43 21.03 5.58
C TRP A 270 -22.00 19.65 5.28
N VAL A 271 -23.30 19.46 5.54
CA VAL A 271 -23.99 18.19 5.27
C VAL A 271 -24.05 17.89 3.77
N LEU A 272 -24.45 18.87 2.96
CA LEU A 272 -24.63 18.69 1.53
C LEU A 272 -23.31 18.41 0.80
N ILE A 273 -22.25 19.18 1.06
CA ILE A 273 -20.98 19.02 0.34
C ILE A 273 -20.35 17.67 0.65
N ASN A 274 -20.25 17.31 1.94
CA ASN A 274 -19.73 16.00 2.34
C ASN A 274 -20.61 14.86 1.84
N GLY A 275 -21.93 15.00 1.97
CA GLY A 275 -22.91 13.98 1.60
C GLY A 275 -22.92 13.69 0.10
N VAL A 276 -23.01 14.73 -0.72
CA VAL A 276 -23.09 14.61 -2.18
C VAL A 276 -21.80 14.01 -2.73
N LEU A 277 -20.63 14.45 -2.27
CA LEU A 277 -19.35 13.90 -2.75
C LEU A 277 -19.15 12.44 -2.30
N ALA A 278 -19.44 12.10 -1.03
CA ALA A 278 -19.34 10.72 -0.56
C ALA A 278 -20.29 9.77 -1.31
N ALA A 279 -21.53 10.20 -1.56
CA ALA A 279 -22.51 9.44 -2.33
C ALA A 279 -22.11 9.31 -3.81
N GLY A 280 -21.67 10.41 -4.43
CA GLY A 280 -21.22 10.44 -5.83
C GLY A 280 -20.05 9.48 -6.06
N PHE A 281 -19.04 9.51 -5.20
CA PHE A 281 -17.91 8.59 -5.27
C PHE A 281 -18.32 7.13 -5.00
N THR A 282 -19.30 6.89 -4.14
CA THR A 282 -19.89 5.56 -3.93
C THR A 282 -20.55 5.04 -5.21
N LEU A 283 -21.27 5.89 -5.94
CA LEU A 283 -21.88 5.53 -7.23
C LEU A 283 -20.82 5.31 -8.31
N VAL A 284 -19.75 6.12 -8.34
CA VAL A 284 -18.60 5.91 -9.23
C VAL A 284 -17.90 4.58 -8.95
N ALA A 285 -17.86 4.15 -7.68
CA ALA A 285 -17.42 2.81 -7.29
C ALA A 285 -18.33 1.67 -7.80
N GLY A 286 -19.47 2.01 -8.40
CA GLY A 286 -20.58 1.13 -8.76
C GLY A 286 -21.26 0.50 -7.53
N GLY A 287 -21.27 1.24 -6.42
CA GLY A 287 -22.03 0.88 -5.23
C GLY A 287 -23.52 0.96 -5.45
N HIS A 288 -24.28 0.23 -4.64
CA HIS A 288 -25.73 0.26 -4.67
C HIS A 288 -26.24 1.64 -4.21
N PRO A 289 -27.38 2.16 -4.74
CA PRO A 289 -27.96 3.43 -4.31
C PRO A 289 -28.18 3.54 -2.80
N LEU A 290 -28.53 2.45 -2.12
CA LEU A 290 -28.67 2.42 -0.65
C LEU A 290 -27.34 2.67 0.07
N SER A 291 -26.23 2.17 -0.47
CA SER A 291 -24.88 2.42 0.06
C SER A 291 -24.50 3.88 -0.16
N ALA A 292 -24.85 4.47 -1.31
CA ALA A 292 -24.66 5.89 -1.58
C ALA A 292 -25.50 6.79 -0.66
N LEU A 293 -26.77 6.45 -0.41
CA LEU A 293 -27.63 7.14 0.56
C LEU A 293 -27.08 7.05 1.99
N THR A 294 -26.52 5.88 2.34
CA THR A 294 -25.88 5.69 3.64
C THR A 294 -24.64 6.58 3.76
N ALA A 295 -23.77 6.60 2.74
CA ALA A 295 -22.62 7.49 2.69
C ALA A 295 -23.03 8.96 2.80
N PHE A 296 -24.08 9.37 2.08
CA PHE A 296 -24.65 10.71 2.16
C PHE A 296 -24.98 11.09 3.61
N GLY A 297 -25.81 10.26 4.27
CA GLY A 297 -26.34 10.55 5.60
C GLY A 297 -25.31 10.55 6.73
N VAL A 298 -24.22 9.79 6.59
CA VAL A 298 -23.20 9.65 7.66
C VAL A 298 -21.91 10.44 7.40
N SER A 299 -21.67 10.93 6.18
CA SER A 299 -20.41 11.63 5.82
C SER A 299 -20.12 12.86 6.68
N TRP A 300 -21.12 13.67 6.99
CA TRP A 300 -20.96 14.93 7.73
C TRP A 300 -20.49 14.72 9.17
N ILE A 301 -20.94 13.64 9.82
CA ILE A 301 -20.53 13.30 11.19
C ILE A 301 -19.20 12.55 11.22
N THR A 302 -18.98 11.67 10.23
CA THR A 302 -17.73 10.91 10.12
C THR A 302 -16.54 11.79 9.74
N SER A 303 -16.75 12.84 8.94
CA SER A 303 -15.71 13.83 8.62
C SER A 303 -15.20 14.61 9.83
N LEU A 304 -15.99 14.67 10.91
CA LEU A 304 -15.62 15.30 12.19
C LEU A 304 -15.04 14.31 13.21
N ASN A 305 -14.98 13.02 12.89
CA ASN A 305 -14.48 12.00 13.79
C ASN A 305 -13.40 11.15 13.11
N PRO A 306 -12.11 11.29 13.48
CA PRO A 306 -11.02 10.53 12.87
C PRO A 306 -11.11 9.01 13.05
N LEU A 307 -12.01 8.52 13.91
CA LEU A 307 -12.23 7.09 14.17
C LEU A 307 -13.37 6.51 13.33
N LEU A 308 -14.21 7.33 12.71
CA LEU A 308 -15.35 6.88 11.92
C LEU A 308 -15.17 7.31 10.47
N ALA A 309 -15.53 6.44 9.52
CA ALA A 309 -15.38 6.72 8.11
C ALA A 309 -16.68 6.40 7.37
N ALA A 310 -17.16 7.34 6.54
CA ALA A 310 -18.42 7.19 5.79
C ALA A 310 -18.49 5.88 5.00
N GLY A 311 -17.35 5.50 4.43
CA GLY A 311 -17.19 4.29 3.64
C GLY A 311 -17.37 2.99 4.42
N TRP A 312 -17.13 2.96 5.73
CA TRP A 312 -17.41 1.75 6.51
C TRP A 312 -18.90 1.45 6.54
N PHE A 313 -19.72 2.47 6.79
CA PHE A 313 -21.17 2.34 6.79
C PHE A 313 -21.70 1.98 5.39
N ALA A 314 -21.19 2.65 4.35
CA ALA A 314 -21.53 2.32 2.97
C ALA A 314 -21.16 0.88 2.61
N ALA A 315 -19.98 0.41 3.02
CA ALA A 315 -19.50 -0.94 2.77
C ALA A 315 -20.29 -2.00 3.54
N LEU A 316 -20.73 -1.72 4.77
CA LEU A 316 -21.61 -2.63 5.53
C LEU A 316 -22.95 -2.83 4.81
N VAL A 317 -23.54 -1.75 4.27
CA VAL A 317 -24.77 -1.84 3.47
C VAL A 317 -24.49 -2.59 2.16
N GLU A 318 -23.41 -2.26 1.47
CA GLU A 318 -23.00 -2.94 0.23
C GLU A 318 -22.78 -4.44 0.45
N ALA A 319 -22.11 -4.83 1.54
CA ALA A 319 -21.84 -6.21 1.89
C ALA A 319 -23.13 -7.00 2.20
N LYS A 320 -24.11 -6.37 2.85
CA LYS A 320 -25.43 -6.99 3.10
C LYS A 320 -26.19 -7.28 1.80
N ILE A 321 -26.02 -6.40 0.80
CA ILE A 321 -26.68 -6.53 -0.51
C ILE A 321 -25.97 -7.58 -1.36
N ARG A 322 -24.64 -7.48 -1.48
CA ARG A 322 -23.86 -8.32 -2.38
C ARG A 322 -23.46 -9.68 -1.81
N LYS A 323 -23.42 -9.82 -0.49
CA LYS A 323 -23.09 -11.06 0.24
C LYS A 323 -21.77 -11.69 -0.23
N PRO A 324 -20.62 -11.00 -0.07
CA PRO A 324 -19.33 -11.54 -0.49
C PRO A 324 -19.00 -12.85 0.24
N THR A 325 -18.23 -13.72 -0.43
CA THR A 325 -17.80 -15.04 0.08
C THR A 325 -16.27 -15.15 0.18
N ALA A 326 -15.74 -16.07 0.99
CA ALA A 326 -14.30 -16.14 1.30
C ALA A 326 -13.46 -16.47 0.05
N GLY A 327 -13.94 -17.41 -0.77
CA GLY A 327 -13.30 -17.80 -2.03
C GLY A 327 -13.23 -16.70 -3.10
N GLU A 328 -13.90 -15.56 -2.90
CA GLU A 328 -13.73 -14.40 -3.79
C GLU A 328 -12.37 -13.75 -3.66
N LEU A 329 -11.67 -13.93 -2.53
CA LEU A 329 -10.33 -13.38 -2.36
C LEU A 329 -9.36 -13.94 -3.41
N ARG A 330 -9.38 -15.26 -3.61
CA ARG A 330 -8.56 -15.94 -4.62
C ARG A 330 -8.87 -15.43 -6.01
N ARG A 331 -10.16 -15.25 -6.34
CA ARG A 331 -10.61 -14.68 -7.61
C ARG A 331 -10.15 -13.24 -7.84
N ILE A 332 -10.01 -12.45 -6.77
CA ILE A 332 -9.48 -11.08 -6.87
C ILE A 332 -8.00 -11.13 -7.20
N ILE A 333 -7.25 -12.03 -6.55
CA ILE A 333 -5.83 -12.21 -6.80
C ILE A 333 -5.62 -12.67 -8.24
N GLU A 334 -6.39 -13.65 -8.71
CA GLU A 334 -6.27 -14.26 -10.05
C GLU A 334 -6.77 -13.38 -11.22
N ALA A 335 -7.41 -12.24 -10.94
CA ALA A 335 -8.03 -11.41 -11.97
C ALA A 335 -7.00 -10.76 -12.91
N GLU A 336 -7.25 -10.81 -14.22
CA GLU A 336 -6.29 -10.32 -15.24
C GLU A 336 -6.46 -8.83 -15.54
N SER A 337 -7.49 -8.18 -15.00
CA SER A 337 -7.70 -6.74 -15.14
C SER A 337 -8.47 -6.11 -13.98
N LEU A 338 -8.29 -4.80 -13.81
CA LEU A 338 -9.11 -4.01 -12.88
C LEU A 338 -10.62 -4.08 -13.22
N SER A 339 -10.97 -4.31 -14.50
CA SER A 339 -12.35 -4.49 -14.93
C SER A 339 -12.94 -5.80 -14.39
N GLU A 340 -12.15 -6.86 -14.35
CA GLU A 340 -12.53 -8.15 -13.77
C GLU A 340 -12.63 -8.10 -12.25
N MET A 341 -11.65 -7.48 -11.58
CA MET A 341 -11.72 -7.27 -10.13
C MET A 341 -13.01 -6.53 -9.74
N ARG A 342 -13.40 -5.50 -10.51
CA ARG A 342 -14.67 -4.77 -10.31
C ARG A 342 -15.92 -5.64 -10.47
N LYS A 343 -15.86 -6.82 -11.08
CA LYS A 343 -17.03 -7.73 -11.14
C LYS A 343 -17.19 -8.53 -9.86
N ILE A 344 -16.16 -8.59 -9.01
CA ILE A 344 -16.16 -9.41 -7.79
C ILE A 344 -16.85 -8.66 -6.64
N PRO A 345 -17.85 -9.29 -5.97
CA PRO A 345 -18.60 -8.67 -4.88
C PRO A 345 -17.73 -8.11 -3.75
N LEU A 346 -16.77 -8.89 -3.25
CA LEU A 346 -15.86 -8.46 -2.19
C LEU A 346 -15.04 -7.22 -2.60
N PHE A 347 -14.50 -7.22 -3.83
CA PHE A 347 -13.76 -6.07 -4.34
C PHE A 347 -14.63 -4.82 -4.42
N ARG A 348 -15.89 -4.95 -4.88
CA ARG A 348 -16.86 -3.84 -4.91
C ARG A 348 -17.11 -3.25 -3.54
N VAL A 349 -17.31 -4.09 -2.52
CA VAL A 349 -17.54 -3.63 -1.14
C VAL A 349 -16.36 -2.78 -0.64
N VAL A 350 -15.14 -3.26 -0.84
CA VAL A 350 -13.92 -2.55 -0.42
C VAL A 350 -13.72 -1.27 -1.24
N LEU A 351 -13.96 -1.31 -2.55
CA LEU A 351 -13.86 -0.14 -3.44
C LEU A 351 -14.87 0.95 -3.06
N VAL A 352 -16.11 0.57 -2.75
CA VAL A 352 -17.15 1.48 -2.23
C VAL A 352 -16.67 2.15 -0.94
N ALA A 353 -16.10 1.38 -0.01
CA ALA A 353 -15.57 1.93 1.24
C ALA A 353 -14.49 2.99 0.99
N ALA A 354 -13.52 2.68 0.13
CA ALA A 354 -12.40 3.55 -0.15
C ALA A 354 -12.83 4.83 -0.87
N LEU A 355 -13.66 4.73 -1.90
CA LEU A 355 -14.11 5.89 -2.66
C LEU A 355 -15.07 6.78 -1.88
N ALA A 356 -15.96 6.21 -1.05
CA ALA A 356 -16.80 6.99 -0.14
C ALA A 356 -15.97 7.81 0.85
N ASN A 357 -14.90 7.23 1.41
CA ASN A 357 -13.97 7.94 2.29
C ASN A 357 -13.23 9.07 1.56
N LEU A 358 -12.81 8.82 0.32
CA LEU A 358 -12.19 9.85 -0.53
C LEU A 358 -13.17 10.99 -0.80
N GLY A 359 -14.42 10.69 -1.15
CA GLY A 359 -15.47 11.70 -1.37
C GLY A 359 -15.73 12.55 -0.11
N SER A 360 -15.82 11.92 1.06
CA SER A 360 -15.98 12.62 2.35
C SER A 360 -14.78 13.54 2.64
N THR A 361 -13.56 13.05 2.40
CA THR A 361 -12.33 13.84 2.62
C THR A 361 -12.28 15.05 1.68
N LEU A 362 -12.59 14.85 0.39
CA LEU A 362 -12.68 15.94 -0.58
C LEU A 362 -13.78 16.94 -0.23
N GLY A 363 -14.90 16.46 0.34
CA GLY A 363 -15.98 17.31 0.83
C GLY A 363 -15.55 18.23 1.97
N THR A 364 -14.73 17.73 2.89
CA THR A 364 -14.14 18.55 3.96
C THR A 364 -13.27 19.67 3.38
N PHE A 365 -12.39 19.37 2.42
CA PHE A 365 -11.57 20.39 1.77
C PHE A 365 -12.41 21.40 0.98
N ALA A 366 -13.36 20.90 0.17
CA ALA A 366 -14.25 21.74 -0.61
C ALA A 366 -15.08 22.69 0.28
N TYR A 367 -15.54 22.21 1.44
CA TYR A 367 -16.24 23.05 2.40
C TYR A 367 -15.38 24.25 2.83
N PHE A 368 -14.17 24.03 3.36
CA PHE A 368 -13.35 25.14 3.85
C PHE A 368 -12.88 26.10 2.74
N ILE A 369 -12.75 25.61 1.50
CA ILE A 369 -12.40 26.46 0.35
C ILE A 369 -13.58 27.34 -0.07
N PHE A 370 -14.80 26.79 -0.11
CA PHE A 370 -15.94 27.44 -0.75
C PHE A 370 -17.02 27.96 0.22
N ILE A 371 -16.90 27.73 1.53
CA ILE A 371 -17.92 28.12 2.51
C ILE A 371 -18.19 29.63 2.52
N PHE A 372 -17.16 30.47 2.55
CA PHE A 372 -17.36 31.93 2.56
C PHE A 372 -17.94 32.47 1.25
N PRO A 373 -17.46 32.05 0.06
CA PRO A 373 -18.14 32.34 -1.20
C PRO A 373 -19.62 31.92 -1.22
N PHE A 374 -19.96 30.72 -0.70
CA PHE A 374 -21.34 30.24 -0.67
C PHE A 374 -22.24 31.01 0.31
N LEU A 375 -21.68 31.45 1.44
CA LEU A 375 -22.42 32.27 2.40
C LEU A 375 -22.55 33.73 1.94
N GLY A 376 -21.74 34.17 0.98
CA GLY A 376 -21.71 35.57 0.53
C GLY A 376 -21.16 36.53 1.59
N ILE A 377 -20.31 36.04 2.51
CA ILE A 377 -19.81 36.78 3.66
C ILE A 377 -18.30 36.94 3.58
N ASP A 378 -17.79 38.12 3.95
CA ASP A 378 -16.35 38.36 4.09
C ASP A 378 -15.80 37.52 5.27
N PRO A 379 -14.85 36.60 5.01
CA PRO A 379 -14.20 35.80 6.06
C PRO A 379 -13.64 36.65 7.20
N LYS A 380 -13.13 37.85 6.89
CA LYS A 380 -12.53 38.74 7.90
C LYS A 380 -13.54 39.21 8.93
N VAL A 381 -14.76 39.49 8.52
CA VAL A 381 -15.84 39.95 9.41
C VAL A 381 -16.19 38.84 10.40
N VAL A 382 -16.43 37.63 9.90
CA VAL A 382 -16.77 36.46 10.73
C VAL A 382 -15.64 36.11 11.70
N ILE A 383 -14.41 36.07 11.21
CA ILE A 383 -13.26 35.65 12.03
C ILE A 383 -12.91 36.73 13.06
N LEU A 384 -12.79 38.00 12.67
CA LEU A 384 -12.35 39.06 13.58
C LEU A 384 -13.45 39.44 14.59
N GLN A 385 -14.69 39.66 14.13
CA GLN A 385 -15.77 40.05 15.03
C GLN A 385 -16.22 38.89 15.90
N GLY A 386 -16.33 37.69 15.33
CA GLY A 386 -16.65 36.48 16.10
C GLY A 386 -15.62 36.23 17.19
N PHE A 387 -14.33 36.32 16.88
CA PHE A 387 -13.27 36.16 17.88
C PHE A 387 -13.32 37.24 18.98
N ASN A 388 -13.45 38.51 18.60
CA ASN A 388 -13.53 39.62 19.57
C ASN A 388 -14.72 39.47 20.53
N ASN A 389 -15.88 39.06 20.02
CA ASN A 389 -17.09 38.87 20.83
C ASN A 389 -16.93 37.69 21.79
N ILE A 390 -16.27 36.60 21.38
CA ILE A 390 -15.94 35.47 22.25
C ILE A 390 -14.98 35.91 23.37
N VAL A 391 -13.94 36.68 23.05
CA VAL A 391 -12.97 37.18 24.04
C VAL A 391 -13.65 38.12 25.05
N GLN A 392 -14.53 39.01 24.59
CA GLN A 392 -15.30 39.89 25.48
C GLN A 392 -16.23 39.11 26.41
N LEU A 393 -16.92 38.07 25.91
CA LEU A 393 -17.77 37.22 26.72
C LEU A 393 -16.98 36.49 27.82
N ILE A 394 -15.82 35.92 27.48
CA ILE A 394 -14.95 35.24 28.44
C ILE A 394 -14.38 36.23 29.46
N GLY A 395 -13.93 37.40 29.01
CA GLY A 395 -13.40 38.45 29.87
C GLY A 395 -14.43 39.11 30.79
N GLY A 396 -15.73 38.94 30.54
CA GLY A 396 -16.81 39.39 31.42
C GLY A 396 -17.25 38.33 32.46
N LEU A 397 -16.73 37.11 32.39
CA LEU A 397 -17.01 36.03 33.35
C LEU A 397 -15.98 35.93 34.49
N PHE A 398 -14.86 36.63 34.36
CA PHE A 398 -13.80 36.81 35.36
C PHE A 398 -13.73 38.28 35.76
#